data_AF-A0A4U3FBT4-F1
#
_entry.id   AF-A0A4U3FBT4-F1
#
_cell.length_a   1.000
_cell.length_b   1.000
_cell.length_c   1.000
_cell.angle_alpha   90.00
_cell.angle_beta   90.00
_cell.angle_gamma   90.00
#
_symmetry.space_group_name_H-M   'P 1'
#
loop_
_entity.id
_entity.type
_entity.pdbx_description
1 polymer ?
#
loop_
_entity_poly.entity_id
_entity_poly.type
_entity_poly.pdbx_seq_one_letter_code
_entity_poly.pdbx_strand_id
1 'polypeptide(L)' 'MEAQKLAVSLSEDQFVNLLHMVQQHGDQAAMLELLHYYEEDMKHLSKYLRMPYEDAMQTLRTELLELVTTGLAE' A
#
# COMPACT_ATOMS: atom_id res chain seq x y z
N MET A 1 -18.12 -2.23 22.77
CA MET A 1 -17.06 -1.27 22.42
C MET A 1 -16.90 -1.33 20.92
N GLU A 2 -17.49 -0.37 20.22
CA GLU A 2 -17.41 -0.27 18.76
C GLU A 2 -16.00 0.20 18.40
N ALA A 3 -15.23 -0.68 17.78
CA ALA A 3 -13.97 -0.30 17.16
C ALA A 3 -14.31 0.59 15.97
N GLN A 4 -14.29 1.90 16.19
CA GLN A 4 -14.27 2.89 15.12
C GLN A 4 -13.08 2.55 14.24
N LYS A 5 -13.36 1.94 13.08
CA LYS A 5 -12.43 1.82 11.97
C LYS A 5 -12.08 3.24 11.58
N LEU A 6 -11.06 3.80 12.23
CA LEU A 6 -10.40 5.02 11.83
C LEU A 6 -9.97 4.75 10.40
N ALA A 7 -10.70 5.32 9.44
CA ALA A 7 -10.15 5.52 8.11
C ALA A 7 -8.88 6.34 8.36
N VAL A 8 -7.74 5.65 8.33
CA VAL A 8 -6.43 6.22 8.57
C VAL A 8 -6.24 7.25 7.47
N SER A 9 -6.53 8.51 7.79
CA SER A 9 -6.18 9.65 6.94
C SER A 9 -4.69 9.85 7.19
N LEU A 10 -3.89 9.19 6.34
CA LEU A 10 -2.46 9.36 6.33
C LEU A 10 -2.16 10.78 5.86
N SER A 11 -1.61 11.62 6.74
CA SER A 11 -1.14 12.94 6.36
C SER A 11 0.01 12.83 5.36
N GLU A 12 0.15 13.83 4.47
CA GLU A 12 1.21 13.85 3.45
C GLU A 12 2.62 13.65 4.04
N ASP A 13 2.92 14.30 5.16
CA ASP A 13 4.17 14.13 5.90
C ASP A 13 4.40 12.68 6.37
N GLN A 14 3.35 12.01 6.87
CA GLN A 14 3.43 10.62 7.30
C GLN A 14 3.65 9.69 6.11
N PHE A 15 3.00 9.95 4.98
CA PHE A 15 3.21 9.21 3.75
C PHE A 15 4.65 9.32 3.24
N VAL A 16 5.19 10.55 3.18
CA VAL A 16 6.58 10.78 2.79
C VAL A 16 7.53 10.06 3.74
N ASN A 17 7.30 10.15 5.06
CA ASN A 17 8.14 9.45 6.03
C ASN A 17 8.10 7.92 5.84
N LEU A 18 6.93 7.33 5.62
CA LEU A 18 6.80 5.90 5.34
C LEU A 18 7.56 5.51 4.06
N LEU A 19 7.43 6.27 2.98
CA LEU A 19 8.17 6.03 1.74
C LEU A 19 9.68 6.08 1.98
N HIS A 20 10.17 7.07 2.73
CA HIS A 20 11.58 7.16 3.10
C HIS A 20 12.05 5.95 3.91
N MET A 21 11.25 5.50 4.89
CA MET A 21 11.56 4.32 5.69
C MET A 21 11.64 3.04 4.83
N VAL A 22 10.72 2.89 3.87
CA VAL A 22 10.74 1.77 2.93
C VAL A 22 11.97 1.81 2.02
N GLN A 23 12.26 2.94 1.40
CA GLN A 23 13.34 3.08 0.43
C GLN A 23 14.74 3.02 1.05
N GLN A 24 14.94 3.67 2.20
CA GLN A 24 16.26 3.82 2.81
C GLN A 24 16.60 2.67 3.76
N HIS A 25 15.59 2.11 4.42
CA HIS A 25 15.80 1.13 5.48
C HIS A 25 15.19 -0.23 5.18
N GLY A 26 14.42 -0.37 4.09
CA GLY A 26 13.69 -1.60 3.80
C GLY A 26 12.70 -1.94 4.91
N ASP A 27 12.14 -0.93 5.58
CA ASP A 27 11.32 -1.13 6.77
C ASP A 27 10.01 -1.85 6.41
N GLN A 28 9.89 -3.10 6.88
CA GLN A 28 8.74 -3.95 6.59
C GLN A 28 7.45 -3.45 7.26
N ALA A 29 7.55 -2.76 8.40
CA ALA A 29 6.37 -2.20 9.07
C ALA A 29 5.83 -1.03 8.26
N ALA A 30 6.71 -0.17 7.73
CA ALA A 30 6.32 0.92 6.84
C ALA A 30 5.70 0.40 5.53
N MET A 31 6.25 -0.67 4.95
CA MET A 31 5.66 -1.35 3.78
C MET A 31 4.24 -1.86 4.07
N LEU A 32 4.04 -2.52 5.22
CA LEU A 32 2.73 -3.04 5.62
C LEU A 32 1.71 -1.92 5.89
N GLU A 33 2.16 -0.80 6.45
CA GLU A 33 1.30 0.36 6.71
C GLU A 33 0.82 0.99 5.41
N LEU A 34 1.71 1.13 4.41
CA LEU A 34 1.35 1.57 3.06
C LEU A 34 0.38 0.61 2.37
N LEU A 35 0.62 -0.71 2.47
CA LEU A 35 -0.29 -1.71 1.90
C LEU A 35 -1.68 -1.67 2.56
N HIS A 36 -1.73 -1.43 3.87
CA HIS A 36 -2.99 -1.32 4.60
C HIS A 36 -3.77 -0.06 4.21
N TYR A 37 -3.07 1.06 4.06
CA TYR A 37 -3.65 2.33 3.61
C TYR A 37 -4.31 2.18 2.23
N TYR A 38 -3.64 1.54 1.29
CA TYR A 38 -4.17 1.31 -0.07
C TYR A 38 -5.07 0.07 -0.19
N GLU A 39 -5.33 -0.69 0.88
CA GLU A 39 -6.05 -1.96 0.79
C GLU A 39 -7.47 -1.79 0.21
N GLU A 40 -8.18 -0.73 0.62
CA GLU A 40 -9.53 -0.43 0.12
C GLU A 40 -9.46 -0.11 -1.38
N ASP A 41 -8.55 0.77 -1.81
CA ASP A 41 -8.32 1.07 -3.22
C ASP A 41 -7.95 -0.16 -4.03
N MET A 42 -7.09 -1.03 -3.51
CA MET A 42 -6.75 -2.30 -4.15
C MET A 42 -7.96 -3.21 -4.32
N LYS A 43 -8.84 -3.29 -3.31
CA LYS A 43 -10.11 -4.03 -3.41
C LYS A 43 -11.07 -3.44 -4.44
N HIS A 44 -11.02 -2.12 -4.65
CA HIS A 44 -11.78 -1.46 -5.71
C HIS A 44 -11.17 -1.76 -7.08
N LEU A 45 -9.86 -1.63 -7.23
CA LEU A 45 -9.12 -1.89 -8.47
C LEU A 45 -9.16 -3.35 -8.90
N SER A 46 -9.14 -4.29 -7.95
CA SER A 46 -9.18 -5.73 -8.23
C SER A 46 -10.44 -6.16 -8.97
N LYS A 47 -11.55 -5.42 -8.82
CA LYS A 47 -12.81 -5.67 -9.56
C LYS A 47 -12.69 -5.40 -11.06
N TYR A 48 -11.72 -4.60 -11.48
CA TYR A 48 -11.48 -4.24 -12.88
C TYR A 48 -10.43 -5.14 -13.53
N LEU A 49 -9.68 -5.89 -12.74
CA LEU A 49 -8.69 -6.84 -13.23
C LEU A 49 -9.40 -8.11 -13.72
N ARG A 50 -9.05 -8.59 -14.92
CA ARG A 50 -9.57 -9.83 -15.51
C ARG A 50 -8.83 -11.05 -14.95
N MET A 51 -8.77 -11.17 -13.63
CA MET A 51 -8.12 -12.26 -12.91
C MET A 51 -8.86 -12.57 -11.60
N PRO A 52 -8.61 -13.73 -10.96
CA PRO A 52 -9.17 -14.05 -9.66
C PRO A 52 -8.87 -12.97 -8.62
N TYR A 53 -9.79 -12.75 -7.67
CA TYR A 53 -9.63 -11.73 -6.64
C TYR A 53 -8.32 -11.88 -5.86
N GLU A 54 -7.94 -13.11 -5.50
CA GLU A 54 -6.69 -13.37 -4.78
C GLU A 54 -5.47 -12.97 -5.60
N ASP A 55 -5.43 -13.34 -6.88
CA ASP A 55 -4.36 -12.98 -7.81
C ASP A 55 -4.31 -11.47 -8.01
N ALA A 56 -5.46 -10.83 -8.23
CA ALA A 56 -5.58 -9.38 -8.39
C ALA A 56 -5.03 -8.61 -7.18
N MET A 57 -5.39 -9.05 -5.97
CA MET A 57 -4.90 -8.45 -4.74
C MET A 57 -3.40 -8.66 -4.57
N GLN A 58 -2.87 -9.83 -4.91
CA GLN A 58 -1.43 -10.08 -4.85
C GLN A 58 -0.67 -9.24 -5.87
N THR A 59 -1.14 -9.17 -7.12
CA THR A 59 -0.55 -8.31 -8.15
C THR A 59 -0.49 -6.87 -7.68
N LEU A 60 -1.60 -6.30 -7.19
CA LEU A 60 -1.62 -4.90 -6.74
C LEU A 60 -0.69 -4.64 -5.56
N ARG A 61 -0.55 -5.59 -4.63
CA ARG A 61 0.40 -5.49 -3.51
C ARG A 61 1.84 -5.51 -4.00
N THR A 62 2.18 -6.46 -4.87
CA THR A 62 3.51 -6.58 -5.45
C THR A 62 3.89 -5.32 -6.23
N GLU A 63 3.01 -4.85 -7.12
CA GLU A 63 3.24 -3.63 -7.90
C GLU A 63 3.43 -2.41 -7.00
N LEU A 64 2.60 -2.25 -5.94
CA LEU A 64 2.78 -1.16 -4.99
C LEU A 64 4.15 -1.26 -4.29
N LEU A 65 4.52 -2.45 -3.81
CA LEU A 65 5.81 -2.66 -3.14
C LEU A 65 6.99 -2.35 -4.05
N GLU A 66 6.93 -2.76 -5.32
CA GLU A 66 7.96 -2.46 -6.31
C GLU A 66 8.05 -0.96 -6.58
N LEU A 67 6.91 -0.28 -6.74
CA LEU A 67 6.86 1.17 -6.92
C LEU A 67 7.49 1.93 -5.75
N VAL A 68 7.17 1.53 -4.51
CA VAL A 68 7.70 2.22 -3.32
C VAL A 68 9.16 1.85 -3.04
N THR A 69 9.62 0.65 -3.40
CA THR A 69 10.98 0.18 -3.10
C THR A 69 11.99 0.62 -4.15
N THR A 70 11.66 0.51 -5.44
CA THR A 70 12.57 0.86 -6.53
C THR A 70 12.66 2.38 -6.72
N GLY A 71 11.62 3.11 -6.29
CA GLY A 71 11.44 4.51 -6.65
C GLY A 71 11.14 4.65 -8.15
N LEU A 72 10.42 5.70 -8.54
CA LEU A 72 10.28 6.09 -9.95
C LEU A 72 11.66 6.50 -10.50
N ALA A 73 12.48 5.52 -10.86
CA ALA A 73 13.69 5.70 -11.64
C ALA A 73 13.31 5.63 -13.13
N GLU A 74 12.74 6.72 -13.64
CA GLU A 74 12.73 7.06 -15.07
C GLU A 74 13.56 8.32 -15.30
#